data_AF-A0A2G9YVB6-F1
#
_entry.id   AF-A0A2G9YVB6-F1
#
_cell.length_a   1.000
_cell.length_b   1.000
_cell.length_c   1.000
_cell.angle_alpha   90.00
_cell.angle_beta   90.00
_cell.angle_gamma   90.00
#
_symmetry.space_group_name_H-M   'P 1'
#
loop_
_entity.id
_entity.type
_entity.pdbx_description
1 polymer ?
#
loop_
_entity_poly.entity_id
_entity_poly.type
_entity_poly.pdbx_seq_one_letter_code
_entity_poly.pdbx_strand_id
1 'polypeptide(L)'
;MRFEELRKKYPKFVYQGYSYRISDRNLEIFFEFRIGSEFIFNPKITIENIDKKRLEGIKIETLDNLVFNLGMIEALSYWKATCSPLIEIKCGFLNAGQVKWWKDLMEKGLGQFFYENKIDF
;
A
#
# COMPACT_ATOMS: atom_id res chain seq x y z
N MET A 1 10.96 10.41 -17.59
CA MET A 1 10.02 9.56 -18.37
C MET A 1 8.64 10.16 -18.20
N ARG A 2 7.83 10.17 -19.26
CA ARG A 2 6.42 10.58 -19.15
C ARG A 2 5.59 9.44 -18.53
N PHE A 3 4.45 9.74 -17.91
CA PHE A 3 3.68 8.72 -17.19
C PHE A 3 3.17 7.61 -18.13
N GLU A 4 2.94 7.90 -19.41
CA GLU A 4 2.51 6.91 -20.41
C GLU A 4 3.62 5.89 -20.71
N GLU A 5 4.89 6.31 -20.68
CA GLU A 5 6.04 5.42 -20.83
C GLU A 5 6.14 4.51 -19.60
N LEU A 6 5.92 5.04 -18.40
CA LEU A 6 5.90 4.27 -17.16
C LEU A 6 4.75 3.26 -17.14
N ARG A 7 3.54 3.65 -17.54
CA ARG A 7 2.38 2.75 -17.66
C ARG A 7 2.64 1.59 -18.61
N LYS A 8 3.29 1.85 -19.75
CA LYS A 8 3.67 0.82 -20.73
C LYS A 8 4.74 -0.11 -20.19
N LYS A 9 5.76 0.44 -19.53
CA LYS A 9 6.86 -0.34 -18.94
C LYS A 9 6.40 -1.17 -17.75
N TYR A 10 5.48 -0.64 -16.95
CA TYR A 10 5.02 -1.21 -15.69
C TYR A 10 3.48 -1.29 -15.69
N PRO A 11 2.88 -2.25 -16.41
CA PRO A 11 1.43 -2.33 -16.58
C PRO A 11 0.69 -2.72 -15.29
N LYS A 12 1.39 -3.28 -14.30
CA LYS A 12 0.80 -3.76 -13.05
C LYS A 12 1.70 -3.47 -11.85
N PHE A 13 1.10 -2.90 -10.81
CA PHE A 13 1.66 -2.82 -9.46
C PHE A 13 0.93 -3.82 -8.56
N VAL A 14 1.64 -4.62 -7.78
CA VAL A 14 1.04 -5.69 -6.98
C VAL A 14 1.37 -5.51 -5.50
N TYR A 15 0.34 -5.46 -4.66
CA TYR A 15 0.46 -5.60 -3.22
C TYR A 15 0.30 -7.08 -2.86
N GLN A 16 1.45 -7.74 -2.68
CA GLN A 16 1.56 -9.20 -2.59
C GLN A 16 1.18 -9.73 -1.21
N GLY A 17 1.66 -9.07 -0.17
CA GLY A 17 1.69 -9.63 1.19
C GLY A 17 1.98 -8.56 2.23
N TYR A 18 1.65 -8.86 3.47
CA TYR A 18 2.16 -8.13 4.61
C TYR A 18 2.44 -9.09 5.75
N SER A 19 3.31 -8.67 6.66
CA SER A 19 3.55 -9.36 7.91
C SER A 19 3.87 -8.33 8.98
N TYR A 20 3.77 -8.73 10.24
CA TYR A 20 4.20 -7.90 11.34
C TYR A 20 4.70 -8.76 12.49
N ARG A 21 5.53 -8.16 13.33
CA ARG A 21 6.03 -8.78 14.55
C ARG A 21 6.20 -7.73 15.63
N ILE A 22 6.09 -8.18 16.88
CA ILE A 22 6.41 -7.36 18.04
C ILE A 22 7.84 -7.71 18.46
N SER A 23 8.73 -6.73 18.45
CA SER A 23 10.10 -6.85 18.97
C SER A 23 10.30 -5.81 20.05
N ASP A 24 10.67 -6.24 21.25
CA ASP A 24 10.80 -5.38 22.44
C ASP A 24 9.55 -4.55 22.73
N ARG A 25 9.54 -3.27 22.39
CA ARG A 25 8.39 -2.34 22.52
C ARG A 25 7.89 -1.82 21.18
N ASN A 26 8.30 -2.43 20.07
CA ASN A 26 8.01 -1.94 18.73
C ASN A 26 7.12 -2.93 17.97
N LEU A 27 6.14 -2.42 17.24
CA LEU A 27 5.46 -3.17 16.18
C LEU A 27 6.18 -2.88 14.87
N GLU A 28 6.87 -3.89 14.37
CA GLU A 28 7.48 -3.86 13.05
C GLU A 28 6.50 -4.44 12.04
N ILE A 29 6.19 -3.66 11.01
CA ILE A 29 5.26 -4.00 9.94
C ILE A 29 6.05 -4.02 8.64
N PHE A 30 5.87 -5.09 7.87
CA PHE A 30 6.52 -5.31 6.59
C PHE A 30 5.45 -5.46 5.51
N PHE A 31 5.64 -4.79 4.39
CA PHE A 31 4.80 -4.95 3.20
C PHE A 31 5.62 -5.61 2.11
N GLU A 32 5.00 -6.40 1.24
CA GLU A 32 5.64 -6.95 0.05
C GLU A 32 4.97 -6.35 -1.18
N PHE A 33 5.75 -5.60 -1.96
CA PHE A 33 5.32 -5.00 -3.21
C PHE A 33 6.10 -5.58 -4.38
N ARG A 34 5.41 -5.71 -5.53
CA ARG A 34 5.99 -6.23 -6.75
C ARG A 34 5.60 -5.41 -7.97
N ILE A 35 6.58 -5.16 -8.84
CA ILE A 35 6.40 -4.51 -10.14
C ILE A 35 7.05 -5.40 -11.19
N GLY A 36 6.22 -6.04 -12.04
CA GLY A 36 6.70 -7.01 -13.02
C GLY A 36 7.46 -8.19 -12.39
N SER A 37 8.39 -8.76 -13.16
CA SER A 37 9.32 -9.79 -12.67
C SER A 37 10.59 -9.21 -12.04
N GLU A 38 10.86 -7.92 -12.26
CA GLU A 38 12.14 -7.29 -11.98
C GLU A 38 12.26 -6.73 -10.57
N PHE A 39 11.18 -6.19 -10.01
CA PHE A 39 11.22 -5.48 -8.74
C PHE A 39 10.33 -6.17 -7.71
N ILE A 40 10.96 -6.64 -6.63
CA ILE A 40 10.33 -7.10 -5.40
C ILE A 40 11.00 -6.33 -4.27
N PHE A 41 10.22 -5.65 -3.45
CA PHE A 41 10.76 -4.84 -2.36
C PHE A 41 9.83 -4.87 -1.15
N ASN A 42 10.44 -4.72 0.03
CA ASN A 42 9.77 -4.98 1.30
C ASN A 42 9.93 -3.80 2.27
N PRO A 43 9.17 -2.70 2.10
CA PRO A 43 9.27 -1.58 3.01
C PRO A 43 8.81 -1.96 4.42
N LYS A 44 9.46 -1.34 5.42
CA LYS A 44 9.21 -1.57 6.84
C LYS A 44 8.71 -0.28 7.49
N ILE A 45 7.59 -0.36 8.20
CA ILE A 45 7.16 0.66 9.16
C ILE A 45 7.42 0.14 10.57
N THR A 46 7.95 0.99 11.44
CA THR A 46 8.12 0.67 12.86
C THR A 46 7.32 1.67 13.69
N ILE A 47 6.35 1.16 14.43
CA ILE A 47 5.63 1.94 15.44
C ILE A 47 6.33 1.68 16.77
N GLU A 48 6.99 2.70 17.28
CA GLU A 48 7.83 2.61 18.48
C GLU A 48 7.02 2.76 19.76
N ASN A 49 7.56 2.20 20.85
CA ASN A 49 7.08 2.42 22.22
C ASN A 49 5.60 2.04 22.46
N ILE A 50 5.16 0.92 21.88
CA ILE A 50 3.81 0.41 22.08
C ILE A 50 3.69 -0.29 23.43
N ASP A 51 2.61 0.03 24.13
CA ASP A 51 2.23 -0.69 25.34
C ASP A 51 1.79 -2.12 25.01
N LYS A 52 2.58 -3.10 25.47
CA LYS A 52 2.30 -4.53 25.29
C LYS A 52 0.93 -4.94 25.80
N LYS A 53 0.49 -4.38 26.93
CA LYS A 53 -0.82 -4.71 27.52
C LYS A 53 -1.97 -4.26 26.60
N ARG A 54 -1.79 -3.15 25.89
CA ARG A 54 -2.76 -2.68 24.91
C ARG A 54 -2.77 -3.56 23.67
N LEU A 55 -1.61 -4.02 23.20
CA LEU A 55 -1.50 -4.95 22.07
C LEU A 55 -2.16 -6.30 22.37
N GLU A 56 -1.94 -6.86 23.56
CA GLU A 56 -2.56 -8.12 24.00
C GLU A 56 -4.09 -8.05 24.02
N GLY A 57 -4.66 -6.86 24.26
CA GLY A 57 -6.11 -6.64 24.24
C GLY A 57 -6.71 -6.44 22.85
N ILE A 58 -5.89 -6.29 21.80
CA ILE A 58 -6.37 -6.09 20.43
C ILE A 58 -6.60 -7.46 19.79
N LYS A 59 -7.80 -7.64 19.24
CA LYS A 59 -8.13 -8.82 18.44
C LYS A 59 -7.24 -8.90 17.20
N ILE A 60 -6.79 -10.10 16.85
CA ILE A 60 -5.90 -10.34 15.72
C ILE A 60 -6.49 -9.79 14.42
N GLU A 61 -7.80 -9.92 14.22
CA GLU A 61 -8.48 -9.43 13.03
C GLU A 61 -8.46 -7.90 12.91
N THR A 62 -8.49 -7.20 14.05
CA THR A 62 -8.35 -5.74 14.10
C THR A 62 -6.94 -5.32 13.71
N LEU A 63 -5.92 -6.03 14.20
CA LEU A 63 -4.53 -5.74 13.89
C LEU A 63 -4.22 -6.05 12.42
N ASP A 64 -4.71 -7.18 11.91
CA ASP A 64 -4.59 -7.55 10.49
C ASP A 64 -5.25 -6.50 9.59
N ASN A 65 -6.47 -6.07 9.93
CA ASN A 65 -7.16 -5.03 9.17
C ASN A 65 -6.41 -3.70 9.21
N LEU A 66 -5.85 -3.31 10.35
CA LEU A 66 -5.01 -2.11 10.45
C LEU A 66 -3.78 -2.21 9.54
N VAL A 67 -3.03 -3.31 9.64
CA VAL A 67 -1.80 -3.51 8.87
C VAL A 67 -2.08 -3.57 7.38
N PHE A 68 -3.15 -4.27 6.97
CA PHE A 68 -3.59 -4.31 5.57
C PHE A 68 -3.85 -2.90 5.02
N ASN A 69 -4.61 -2.07 5.73
CA ASN A 69 -4.92 -0.71 5.28
C ASN A 69 -3.71 0.22 5.32
N LEU A 70 -2.76 0.01 6.25
CA LEU A 70 -1.46 0.70 6.23
C LEU A 70 -0.66 0.34 4.98
N GLY A 71 -0.67 -0.92 4.56
CA GLY A 71 -0.01 -1.31 3.32
C GLY A 71 -0.74 -0.80 2.07
N MET A 72 -2.07 -0.68 2.11
CA MET A 72 -2.84 -0.05 1.03
C MET A 72 -2.42 1.42 0.81
N ILE A 73 -2.29 2.22 1.88
CA ILE A 73 -1.86 3.62 1.73
C ILE A 73 -0.38 3.70 1.32
N GLU A 74 0.47 2.83 1.87
CA GLU A 74 1.89 2.76 1.51
C GLU A 74 2.10 2.35 0.04
N ALA A 75 1.27 1.44 -0.48
CA ALA A 75 1.28 1.03 -1.88
C ALA A 75 1.12 2.24 -2.81
N LEU A 76 0.28 3.21 -2.46
CA LEU A 76 0.06 4.41 -3.27
C LEU A 76 1.31 5.29 -3.36
N SER A 77 2.13 5.34 -2.31
CA SER A 77 3.40 6.07 -2.32
C SER A 77 4.34 5.51 -3.38
N TYR A 78 4.45 4.18 -3.48
CA TYR A 78 5.32 3.51 -4.46
C TYR A 78 4.70 3.42 -5.86
N TRP A 79 3.38 3.30 -5.96
CA TRP A 79 2.66 3.29 -7.24
C TRP A 79 2.95 4.52 -8.09
N LYS A 80 3.21 5.69 -7.48
CA LYS A 80 3.61 6.90 -8.20
C LYS A 80 4.83 6.71 -9.11
N ALA A 81 5.75 5.82 -8.75
CA ALA A 81 6.95 5.53 -9.53
C ALA A 81 6.64 4.74 -10.83
N THR A 82 5.49 4.07 -10.90
CA THR A 82 5.09 3.26 -12.05
C THR A 82 3.89 3.82 -12.80
N CYS A 83 3.05 4.60 -12.11
CA CYS A 83 1.75 5.07 -12.59
C CYS A 83 0.88 3.94 -13.18
N SER A 84 1.09 2.70 -12.72
CA SER A 84 0.52 1.49 -13.33
C SER A 84 -1.00 1.60 -13.48
N PRO A 85 -1.57 1.21 -14.64
CA PRO A 85 -3.02 1.28 -14.85
C PRO A 85 -3.78 0.26 -13.98
N LEU A 86 -3.11 -0.81 -13.53
CA LEU A 86 -3.68 -1.81 -12.64
C LEU A 86 -2.90 -1.88 -11.32
N ILE A 87 -3.63 -1.73 -10.22
CA ILE A 87 -3.18 -2.07 -8.87
C ILE A 87 -3.87 -3.37 -8.47
N GLU A 88 -3.09 -4.43 -8.28
CA GLU A 88 -3.58 -5.75 -7.89
C GLU A 88 -3.30 -5.99 -6.41
N ILE A 89 -4.34 -6.29 -5.64
CA ILE A 89 -4.23 -6.59 -4.20
C ILE A 89 -4.42 -8.09 -4.02
N LYS A 90 -3.38 -8.79 -3.52
CA LYS A 90 -3.43 -10.26 -3.31
C LYS A 90 -3.54 -10.69 -1.85
N CYS A 91 -3.20 -9.80 -0.93
CA CYS A 91 -3.13 -10.09 0.50
C CYS A 91 -4.39 -9.70 1.28
N GLY A 92 -5.49 -9.42 0.60
CA GLY A 92 -6.75 -9.04 1.24
C GLY A 92 -7.88 -8.95 0.24
N PHE A 93 -9.07 -8.69 0.76
CA PHE A 93 -10.28 -8.52 -0.06
C PHE A 93 -10.86 -7.13 0.17
N LEU A 94 -11.24 -6.49 -0.93
CA LEU A 94 -11.99 -5.24 -0.93
C LEU A 94 -13.34 -5.50 -1.57
N ASN A 95 -14.42 -5.15 -0.87
CA ASN A 95 -15.74 -5.12 -1.49
C ASN A 95 -15.84 -3.92 -2.46
N ALA A 96 -16.88 -3.91 -3.31
CA ALA A 96 -17.07 -2.86 -4.32
C ALA A 96 -17.11 -1.43 -3.74
N GLY A 97 -17.69 -1.26 -2.55
CA GLY A 97 -17.73 0.03 -1.85
C GLY A 97 -16.34 0.49 -1.41
N GLN A 98 -15.52 -0.42 -0.88
CA GLN A 98 -14.13 -0.12 -0.49
C GLN A 98 -13.25 0.16 -1.71
N VAL A 99 -13.42 -0.59 -2.80
CA VAL A 99 -12.72 -0.30 -4.07
C VAL A 99 -13.06 1.11 -4.56
N LYS A 100 -14.34 1.49 -4.53
CA LYS A 100 -14.75 2.86 -4.89
C LYS A 100 -14.10 3.89 -3.97
N TRP A 101 -14.15 3.66 -2.66
CA TRP A 101 -13.55 4.58 -1.68
C TRP A 101 -12.06 4.79 -1.91
N TRP A 102 -11.29 3.73 -2.18
CA TRP A 102 -9.85 3.84 -2.45
C TRP A 102 -9.55 4.57 -3.77
N LYS A 103 -10.37 4.38 -4.80
CA LYS A 103 -10.26 5.15 -6.06
C LYS A 103 -10.53 6.64 -5.81
N ASP A 104 -11.61 6.97 -5.10
CA ASP A 104 -11.93 8.35 -4.74
C ASP A 104 -10.82 8.99 -3.89
N LEU A 105 -10.20 8.22 -2.98
CA LEU A 105 -9.06 8.67 -2.17
C LEU A 105 -7.84 8.97 -3.05
N MET A 106 -7.53 8.10 -4.02
CA MET A 106 -6.42 8.33 -4.96
C MET A 106 -6.64 9.58 -5.79
N GLU A 107 -7.83 9.71 -6.39
CA GLU A 107 -8.21 10.86 -7.22
C GLU A 107 -8.08 12.18 -6.48
N LYS A 108 -8.61 12.24 -5.25
CA LYS A 108 -8.61 13.47 -4.45
C LYS A 108 -7.28 13.70 -3.73
N GLY A 109 -6.63 12.64 -3.29
CA GLY A 109 -5.38 12.69 -2.51
C GLY A 109 -4.14 12.93 -3.35
N LEU A 110 -4.18 12.63 -4.66
CA LEU A 110 -3.05 12.79 -5.57
C LEU A 110 -3.22 13.95 -6.56
N GLY A 111 -4.13 14.89 -6.29
CA GLY A 111 -4.46 15.99 -7.22
C GLY A 111 -3.25 16.79 -7.70
N GLN A 112 -2.35 17.20 -6.79
CA GLN A 112 -1.12 17.91 -7.18
C GLN A 112 -0.21 17.02 -8.05
N PHE A 113 -0.04 15.75 -7.69
CA PHE A 113 0.77 14.81 -8.45
C PHE A 113 0.21 14.62 -9.87
N PHE A 114 -1.11 14.47 -10.02
CA PHE A 114 -1.76 14.36 -11.33
C PHE A 114 -1.64 15.63 -12.16
N TYR A 115 -1.83 16.81 -11.53
CA TYR A 115 -1.68 18.09 -12.19
C TYR A 115 -0.26 18.31 -12.73
N GLU A 116 0.76 18.11 -11.89
CA GLU A 116 2.16 18.32 -12.27
C GLU A 116 2.62 17.34 -13.35
N ASN A 117 2.16 16.08 -13.29
CA ASN A 117 2.55 15.04 -14.22
C ASN A 117 1.62 14.92 -15.44
N LYS A 118 0.61 15.79 -15.56
CA LYS A 118 -0.39 15.81 -16.64
C LYS A 118 -1.09 14.46 -16.82
N ILE A 119 -1.40 13.80 -15.70
CA ILE A 119 -2.10 12.52 -15.70
C ILE A 119 -3.59 12.80 -15.75
N ASP A 120 -4.25 12.32 -16.80
CA ASP A 120 -5.71 12.20 -16.86
C ASP A 120 -6.06 10.84 -16.23
N PHE A 121 -6.60 10.89 -15.00
CA PHE A 121 -6.85 9.71 -14.16
C PHE A 121 -8.32 9.29 -14.24
#